data_AF-A0A1I3EZ97-F1
#
_entry.id   AF-A0A1I3EZ97-F1
#
_cell.length_a   1.000
_cell.length_b   1.000
_cell.length_c   1.000
_cell.angle_alpha   90.00
_cell.angle_beta   90.00
_cell.angle_gamma   90.00
#
_symmetry.space_group_name_H-M   'P 1'
#
loop_
_entity.id
_entity.type
_entity.pdbx_description
1 polymer ?
#
loop_
_entity_poly.entity_id
_entity_poly.type
_entity_poly.pdbx_seq_one_letter_code
_entity_poly.pdbx_strand_id
1 'polypeptide(L)' 'MPDAATLAELDERIAIARANLAELMEQASAFSGAADEDRNADRINEQQDILDALLKQRAALAQ' A
#
# COMPACT_ATOMS: atom_id res chain seq x y z
N MET A 1 18.14 -5.62 20.10
CA MET A 1 17.38 -6.41 19.11
C MET A 1 16.84 -5.44 18.08
N PRO A 2 17.65 -5.00 17.10
CA PRO A 2 17.24 -4.04 16.08
C PRO A 2 16.16 -4.59 15.14
N ASP A 3 16.18 -5.91 14.87
CA ASP A 3 15.29 -6.54 13.88
C ASP A 3 13.81 -6.50 14.28
N ALA A 4 13.50 -6.62 15.58
CA ALA A 4 12.13 -6.57 16.08
C ALA A 4 11.52 -5.16 15.97
N ALA A 5 12.32 -4.11 16.20
CA ALA A 5 11.86 -2.72 16.04
C ALA A 5 11.67 -2.38 14.55
N THR A 6 12.58 -2.82 13.69
CA THR A 6 12.46 -2.65 12.24
C THR A 6 11.28 -3.42 11.65
N LEU A 7 10.99 -4.64 12.13
CA LEU A 7 9.79 -5.39 11.73
C LEU A 7 8.50 -4.68 12.13
N ALA A 8 8.44 -4.12 13.35
CA ALA A 8 7.27 -3.37 13.82
C ALA A 8 7.02 -2.11 12.98
N GLU A 9 8.09 -1.38 12.61
CA GLU A 9 7.99 -0.21 11.73
C GLU A 9 7.49 -0.59 10.32
N LEU A 10 7.99 -1.70 9.77
CA LEU A 10 7.51 -2.21 8.48
C LEU A 10 6.05 -2.63 8.54
N ASP A 11 5.62 -3.27 9.64
CA ASP A 11 4.22 -3.65 9.86
C ASP A 11 3.30 -2.42 9.92
N GLU A 12 3.72 -1.35 10.59
CA GLU A 12 2.98 -0.09 10.61
C GLU A 12 2.87 0.53 9.21
N ARG A 13 3.98 0.60 8.47
CA ARG A 13 3.97 1.13 7.10
C ARG A 13 3.12 0.30 6.14
N ILE A 14 3.12 -1.03 6.30
CA ILE A 14 2.25 -1.93 5.54
C ILE A 14 0.78 -1.67 5.86
N ALA A 15 0.44 -1.46 7.14
CA ALA A 15 -0.92 -1.15 7.55
C ALA A 15 -1.42 0.17 6.92
N ILE A 16 -0.57 1.20 6.91
CA ILE A 16 -0.87 2.49 6.28
C ILE A 16 -1.08 2.32 4.76
N ALA A 17 -0.17 1.63 4.07
CA ALA A 17 -0.30 1.40 2.62
C ALA A 17 -1.58 0.64 2.25
N ARG A 18 -1.99 -0.33 3.07
CA ARG A 18 -3.25 -1.07 2.89
C ARG A 18 -4.48 -0.19 3.12
N ALA A 19 -4.46 0.68 4.14
CA ALA A 19 -5.54 1.63 4.40
C ALA A 19 -5.70 2.60 3.22
N ASN A 20 -4.59 3.16 2.71
CA ASN A 20 -4.61 4.03 1.54
C ASN A 20 -5.19 3.32 0.30
N LEU A 21 -4.82 2.05 0.04
CA LEU A 21 -5.40 1.27 -1.06
C LEU A 21 -6.91 1.10 -0.90
N ALA A 22 -7.39 0.81 0.32
CA ALA A 22 -8.82 0.67 0.57
C ALA A 22 -9.58 1.97 0.29
N GLU A 23 -9.07 3.11 0.75
CA GLU A 23 -9.66 4.42 0.47
C GLU A 23 -9.65 4.77 -1.02
N LEU A 24 -8.56 4.47 -1.73
CA LEU A 24 -8.47 4.70 -3.17
C LEU A 24 -9.45 3.83 -3.96
N MET A 25 -9.63 2.57 -3.58
CA MET A 25 -10.63 1.68 -4.18
C MET A 25 -12.06 2.16 -3.92
N GLU A 26 -12.35 2.66 -2.71
CA GLU A 26 -13.64 3.25 -2.38
C GLU A 26 -13.91 4.50 -3.24
N GLN A 27 -12.93 5.40 -3.34
CA GLN A 27 -13.01 6.60 -4.19
C GLN A 27 -13.22 6.24 -5.67
N ALA A 28 -12.49 5.26 -6.18
CA ALA A 28 -12.64 4.78 -7.56
C ALA A 28 -14.06 4.23 -7.82
N SER A 29 -14.65 3.54 -6.83
CA SER A 29 -16.03 3.06 -6.95
C SER A 29 -17.08 4.18 -6.85
N ALA A 30 -16.78 5.25 -6.13
CA ALA A 30 -17.69 6.37 -5.90
C ALA A 30 -17.72 7.38 -7.05
N PHE A 31 -16.60 7.56 -7.75
CA PHE A 31 -16.45 8.50 -8.88
C PHE A 31 -16.22 7.72 -10.20
N SER A 32 -17.28 7.17 -10.80
CA SER A 32 -17.21 6.42 -12.08
C SER A 32 -17.28 7.34 -13.32
N GLY A 33 -16.42 8.36 -13.38
CA GLY A 33 -16.21 9.18 -14.57
C GLY A 33 -14.91 8.77 -15.26
N ALA A 34 -14.93 8.57 -16.59
CA ALA A 34 -13.79 8.01 -17.34
C ALA A 34 -12.43 8.70 -17.09
N ALA A 35 -12.39 10.02 -16.87
CA ALA A 35 -11.14 10.74 -16.58
C ALA A 35 -10.66 10.55 -15.13
N ASP A 36 -11.57 10.31 -14.19
CA ASP A 36 -11.25 10.07 -12.78
C ASP A 36 -10.87 8.59 -12.56
N GLU A 37 -11.40 7.68 -13.38
CA GLU A 37 -11.06 6.25 -13.37
C GLU A 37 -9.58 5.99 -13.69
N ASP A 38 -9.05 6.58 -14.78
CA ASP A 38 -7.63 6.41 -15.15
C ASP A 38 -6.69 6.96 -14.07
N ARG A 39 -6.99 8.15 -13.52
CA ARG A 39 -6.18 8.77 -12.46
C ARG A 39 -6.21 7.97 -11.16
N ASN A 40 -7.36 7.39 -10.82
CA ASN A 40 -7.49 6.53 -9.64
C ASN A 40 -6.77 5.20 -9.84
N ALA A 41 -6.83 4.62 -11.04
CA ALA A 41 -6.12 3.39 -11.39
C ALA A 41 -4.59 3.57 -11.26
N ASP A 42 -4.03 4.66 -11.78
CA ASP A 42 -2.59 4.96 -11.64
C ASP A 42 -2.15 5.05 -10.17
N ARG A 43 -2.93 5.75 -9.34
CA ARG A 43 -2.64 5.90 -7.90
C ARG A 43 -2.76 4.59 -7.13
N ILE A 44 -3.74 3.74 -7.49
CA ILE A 44 -3.90 2.40 -6.91
C ILE A 44 -2.68 1.55 -7.26
N ASN A 45 -2.24 1.57 -8.51
CA ASN A 45 -1.05 0.82 -8.95
C ASN A 45 0.22 1.28 -8.21
N GLU A 46 0.44 2.58 -8.09
CA GLU A 46 1.57 3.13 -7.34
C GLU A 46 1.55 2.68 -5.86
N GLN A 47 0.37 2.72 -5.22
CA GLN A 47 0.26 2.31 -3.83
C GLN A 47 0.44 0.80 -3.64
N GLN A 48 0.05 -0.01 -4.64
CA GLN A 48 0.27 -1.45 -4.67
C GLN A 48 1.76 -1.78 -4.81
N ASP A 49 2.50 -1.08 -5.67
CA ASP A 49 3.95 -1.25 -5.82
C ASP A 49 4.70 -0.94 -4.52
N ILE A 50 4.28 0.12 -3.80
CA ILE A 50 4.82 0.45 -2.49
C ILE A 50 4.54 -0.67 -1.48
N LEU A 51 3.31 -1.18 -1.43
CA LEU A 51 2.94 -2.28 -0.54
C LEU A 51 3.77 -3.54 -0.82
N ASP A 52 3.96 -3.88 -2.09
CA ASP A 52 4.75 -5.04 -2.50
C ASP A 52 6.22 -4.89 -2.11
N ALA A 53 6.79 -3.70 -2.25
CA ALA A 53 8.16 -3.42 -1.80
C ALA A 53 8.30 -3.56 -0.28
N LEU A 54 7.33 -3.08 0.50
CA LEU A 54 7.34 -3.21 1.96
C LEU A 54 7.20 -4.68 2.40
N LEU A 55 6.32 -5.44 1.75
CA LEU A 55 6.14 -6.87 2.03
C LEU A 55 7.42 -7.67 1.74
N LYS A 56 8.13 -7.37 0.64
CA LYS A 56 9.42 -7.97 0.31
C LYS A 56 10.48 -7.67 1.37
N GLN A 57 10.57 -6.41 1.81
CA GLN A 57 11.51 -6.02 2.88
C GLN A 57 11.21 -6.76 4.20
N ARG A 58 9.94 -6.80 4.60
CA ARG A 58 9.51 -7.53 5.80
C ARG A 58 9.83 -9.02 5.72
N ALA A 59 9.57 -9.65 4.57
CA ALA A 59 9.85 -11.06 4.36
C ALA A 59 11.37 -11.36 4.45
N ALA A 60 12.22 -10.48 3.93
CA ALA A 60 13.67 -10.63 4.03
C ALA A 60 14.20 -10.48 5.47
N LEU A 61 13.55 -9.65 6.30
CA LEU A 61 13.89 -9.48 7.72
C LEU A 61 13.34 -10.58 8.63
N ALA A 62 12.34 -11.33 8.17
CA ALA A 62 11.71 -12.43 8.92
C ALA A 62 12.31 -13.81 8.59
N GLN A 63 13.27 -13.90 7.67
CA GLN A 63 14.07 -15.10 7.36
C GLN A 63 15.27 -15.23 8.30
#